data_AF-A0A7K5C0R4-F1
#
_entry.id   AF-A0A7K5C0R4-F1
#
_cell.length_a   1.000
_cell.length_b   1.000
_cell.length_c   1.000
_cell.angle_alpha   90.00
_cell.angle_beta   90.00
_cell.angle_gamma   90.00
#
_symmetry.space_group_name_H-M   'P 1'
#
loop_
_entity.id
_entity.type
_entity.pdbx_description
1 polymer ?
#
loop_
_entity_poly.entity_id
_entity_poly.type
_entity_poly.pdbx_seq_one_letter_code
_entity_poly.pdbx_strand_id
1 'polypeptide(L)'
;MKKTLEFRAHDGEIEDIALGPDNKVVTAGRDFQCCVWQQDQLVTGLRWHENLPGIPDKAYRYQACRDSGTFLGLGTVTGSVAIHIAFSLQRLYYVKEAHGIVVTDVAFVPESRPGRELLGGHEAALLSVAVDSRCKLHLLPTRRT
;
A
#
# COMPACT_ATOMS: atom_id res chain seq x y z
N MET A 1 19.69 6.78 24.12
CA MET A 1 19.09 6.46 22.80
C MET A 1 19.64 7.46 21.79
N LYS A 2 20.18 7.02 20.64
CA LYS A 2 20.78 7.91 19.63
C LYS A 2 19.96 7.82 18.34
N LYS A 3 19.57 8.96 17.77
CA LYS A 3 18.99 9.05 16.43
C LYS A 3 20.05 8.68 15.39
N THR A 4 19.76 7.74 14.51
CA THR A 4 20.75 7.18 13.55
C THR A 4 20.46 7.52 12.09
N LEU A 5 19.24 7.94 11.76
CA LEU A 5 18.82 8.27 10.40
C LEU A 5 17.77 9.39 10.42
N GLU A 6 17.90 10.34 9.49
CA GLU A 6 16.96 11.44 9.28
C GLU A 6 16.99 11.83 7.81
N PHE A 7 15.82 11.88 7.19
CA PHE A 7 15.66 12.40 5.83
C PHE A 7 14.24 12.93 5.65
N ARG A 8 14.07 13.86 4.71
CA ARG A 8 12.76 14.40 4.35
C ARG A 8 12.10 13.48 3.31
N ALA A 9 11.25 12.58 3.76
CA ALA A 9 10.59 11.61 2.87
C ALA A 9 9.51 12.26 1.97
N HIS A 10 8.78 13.26 2.47
CA HIS A 10 7.65 13.87 1.77
C HIS A 10 7.65 15.39 1.88
N ASP A 11 7.01 16.05 0.90
CA ASP A 11 6.77 17.50 0.95
C ASP A 11 5.57 17.89 1.83
N GLY A 12 4.78 16.91 2.26
CA GLY A 12 3.65 17.05 3.18
C GLY A 12 3.75 16.11 4.39
N GLU A 13 2.70 16.09 5.21
CA GLU A 13 2.58 15.16 6.34
C GLU A 13 2.64 13.71 5.85
N ILE A 14 3.36 12.88 6.60
CA ILE A 14 3.39 11.42 6.41
C ILE A 14 2.17 10.84 7.11
N GLU A 15 1.34 10.13 6.37
CA GLU A 15 0.13 9.48 6.87
C GLU A 15 0.43 8.08 7.42
N ASP A 16 1.35 7.36 6.78
CA ASP A 16 1.70 6.00 7.20
C ASP A 16 3.12 5.59 6.79
N ILE A 17 3.65 4.58 7.48
CA ILE A 17 4.96 3.99 7.26
C ILE A 17 4.90 2.46 7.43
N ALA A 18 5.55 1.74 6.52
CA ALA A 18 5.73 0.30 6.61
C ALA A 18 7.20 -0.08 6.44
N LEU A 19 7.62 -1.15 7.14
CA LEU A 19 8.90 -1.79 6.90
C LEU A 19 8.69 -2.95 5.94
N GLY A 20 9.52 -3.00 4.90
CA GLY A 20 9.65 -4.13 4.00
C GLY A 20 10.90 -4.96 4.30
N PRO A 21 11.12 -6.06 3.56
CA PRO A 21 12.38 -6.80 3.60
C PRO A 21 13.59 -5.92 3.26
N ASP A 22 14.79 -6.39 3.63
CA ASP A 22 16.07 -5.73 3.33
C ASP A 22 16.20 -4.30 3.89
N ASN A 23 15.48 -3.99 4.96
CA ASN A 23 15.38 -2.65 5.57
C ASN A 23 14.81 -1.59 4.62
N LYS A 24 13.99 -2.01 3.65
CA LYS A 24 13.19 -1.05 2.87
C LYS A 24 12.16 -0.40 3.77
N VAL A 25 11.94 0.88 3.52
CA VAL A 25 10.89 1.65 4.18
C VAL A 25 9.93 2.12 3.12
N VAL A 26 8.63 1.94 3.36
CA VAL A 26 7.57 2.51 2.52
C VAL A 26 6.88 3.61 3.31
N THR A 27 6.67 4.77 2.70
CA THR A 27 5.97 5.90 3.32
C THR A 27 4.84 6.39 2.42
N ALA A 28 3.70 6.71 2.99
CA ALA A 28 2.57 7.35 2.32
C ALA A 28 2.41 8.79 2.81
N GLY A 29 2.26 9.75 1.90
CA GLY A 29 2.21 11.17 2.25
C GLY A 29 1.02 11.96 1.67
N ARG A 30 0.70 13.09 2.32
CA ARG A 30 -0.30 14.07 1.86
C ARG A 30 0.08 14.79 0.56
N ASP A 31 1.32 14.67 0.14
CA ASP A 31 1.84 15.13 -1.15
C ASP A 31 1.49 14.19 -2.32
N PHE A 32 0.59 13.23 -2.08
CA PHE A 32 0.07 12.28 -3.05
C PHE A 32 1.12 11.30 -3.60
N GLN A 33 2.16 11.05 -2.81
CA GLN A 33 3.21 10.09 -3.11
C GLN A 33 3.17 8.92 -2.13
N CYS A 34 3.51 7.73 -2.63
CA CYS A 34 3.91 6.59 -1.82
C CYS A 34 5.32 6.20 -2.25
N CYS A 35 6.29 6.34 -1.35
CA CYS A 35 7.71 6.26 -1.66
C CYS A 35 8.35 5.03 -1.02
N VAL A 36 9.25 4.37 -1.74
CA VAL A 36 10.06 3.24 -1.26
C VAL A 36 11.50 3.70 -1.10
N TRP A 37 12.06 3.47 0.08
CA TRP A 37 13.37 3.97 0.49
C TRP A 37 14.30 2.83 0.86
N GLN A 38 15.58 3.03 0.60
CA GLN A 38 16.68 2.26 1.18
C GLN A 38 17.57 3.25 1.93
N GLN A 39 17.60 3.15 3.27
CA GLN A 39 18.20 4.19 4.13
C GLN A 39 17.56 5.56 3.86
N ASP A 40 18.29 6.53 3.31
CA ASP A 40 17.83 7.87 2.95
C ASP A 40 17.64 8.07 1.44
N GLN A 41 17.86 7.01 0.63
CA GLN A 41 17.76 7.06 -0.82
C GLN A 41 16.39 6.63 -1.30
N LEU A 42 15.75 7.46 -2.13
CA LEU A 42 14.53 7.11 -2.83
C LEU A 42 14.84 6.04 -3.88
N VAL A 43 14.30 4.85 -3.71
CA VAL A 43 14.45 3.75 -4.69
C VAL A 43 13.44 3.94 -5.81
N THR A 44 12.18 4.19 -5.45
CA THR A 44 11.08 4.39 -6.39
C THR A 44 9.87 4.96 -5.65
N GLY A 45 8.85 5.41 -6.37
CA GLY A 45 7.62 5.90 -5.76
C GLY A 45 6.43 5.84 -6.70
N LEU A 46 5.24 5.63 -6.13
CA LEU A 46 3.98 5.78 -6.82
C LEU A 46 3.52 7.22 -6.73
N ARG A 47 3.29 7.80 -7.90
CA ARG A 47 2.55 9.05 -8.08
C ARG A 47 1.24 8.73 -8.76
N TRP A 48 0.14 9.08 -8.12
CA TRP A 48 -1.17 8.67 -8.62
C TRP A 48 -1.46 9.24 -10.02
N HIS A 49 -1.03 10.48 -10.33
CA HIS A 49 -1.26 11.13 -11.64
C HIS A 49 -0.50 10.44 -12.78
N GLU A 50 0.70 9.92 -12.51
CA GLU A 50 1.50 9.18 -13.50
C GLU A 50 0.90 7.78 -13.76
N ASN A 51 0.28 7.18 -12.74
CA ASN A 51 -0.20 5.79 -12.78
C ASN A 51 -1.72 5.64 -13.09
N LEU A 52 -2.48 6.73 -13.01
CA LEU A 52 -3.94 6.82 -13.21
C LEU A 52 -4.34 8.16 -13.85
N PRO A 53 -3.97 8.43 -15.11
CA PRO A 53 -4.20 9.73 -15.76
C PRO A 53 -5.68 10.11 -15.91
N GLY A 54 -6.61 9.16 -15.76
CA GLY A 54 -8.06 9.39 -15.83
C GLY A 54 -8.71 9.83 -14.50
N ILE A 55 -7.94 9.95 -13.41
CA ILE A 55 -8.44 10.38 -12.11
C ILE A 55 -8.07 11.87 -11.91
N PRO A 56 -8.95 12.73 -11.35
CA PRO A 56 -8.62 14.15 -11.13
C PRO A 56 -7.51 14.37 -10.10
N ASP A 57 -6.84 15.52 -10.23
CA ASP A 57 -5.53 15.83 -9.61
C ASP A 57 -5.43 15.66 -8.08
N LYS A 58 -6.58 15.65 -7.41
CA LYS A 58 -6.70 15.67 -5.94
C LYS A 58 -7.57 14.55 -5.36
N ALA A 59 -8.02 13.61 -6.21
CA ALA A 59 -8.97 12.59 -5.80
C ALA A 59 -8.31 11.35 -5.17
N TYR A 60 -6.99 11.18 -5.35
CA TYR A 60 -6.27 9.99 -4.92
C TYR A 60 -5.13 10.32 -3.97
N ARG A 61 -5.40 10.23 -2.67
CA ARG A 61 -4.42 10.46 -1.60
C ARG A 61 -4.18 9.17 -0.84
N TYR A 62 -2.94 8.72 -0.79
CA TYR A 62 -2.53 7.56 -0.01
C TYR A 62 -2.73 7.83 1.49
N GLN A 63 -3.28 6.85 2.20
CA GLN A 63 -3.50 6.91 3.64
C GLN A 63 -2.76 5.80 4.37
N ALA A 64 -2.84 4.58 3.85
CA ALA A 64 -2.25 3.40 4.48
C ALA A 64 -1.39 2.64 3.46
N CYS A 65 -0.29 2.06 3.92
CA CYS A 65 0.63 1.26 3.13
C CYS A 65 1.11 0.03 3.90
N ARG A 66 1.30 -1.08 3.20
CA ARG A 66 1.92 -2.27 3.77
C ARG A 66 2.75 -3.01 2.75
N ASP A 67 3.95 -3.40 3.14
CA ASP A 67 4.87 -4.17 2.31
C ASP A 67 4.98 -5.60 2.85
N SER A 68 4.66 -6.59 2.01
CA SER A 68 4.86 -8.01 2.32
C SER A 68 6.19 -8.56 1.80
N GLY A 69 6.96 -7.74 1.09
CA GLY A 69 8.17 -8.12 0.36
C GLY A 69 7.92 -8.45 -1.10
N THR A 70 6.82 -9.15 -1.38
CA THR A 70 6.38 -9.46 -2.74
C THR A 70 5.38 -8.42 -3.25
N PHE A 71 4.49 -7.97 -2.36
CA PHE A 71 3.38 -7.09 -2.69
C PHE A 71 3.34 -5.84 -1.82
N LEU A 72 2.89 -4.75 -2.41
CA LEU A 72 2.61 -3.49 -1.75
C LEU A 72 1.10 -3.25 -1.74
N GLY A 73 0.50 -3.24 -0.55
CA GLY A 73 -0.90 -2.95 -0.31
C GLY A 73 -1.08 -1.47 0.02
N LEU A 74 -2.11 -0.85 -0.53
CA LEU A 74 -2.39 0.58 -0.36
C LEU A 74 -3.86 0.84 -0.08
N GLY A 75 -4.14 1.78 0.82
CA GLY A 75 -5.45 2.35 1.09
C GLY A 75 -5.46 3.87 0.86
N THR A 76 -6.59 4.43 0.43
CA THR A 76 -6.74 5.89 0.20
C THR A 76 -7.73 6.56 1.12
N VAL A 77 -7.64 7.90 1.18
CA VAL A 77 -8.63 8.77 1.85
C VAL A 77 -10.04 8.62 1.29
N THR A 78 -10.16 8.29 0.00
CA THR A 78 -11.45 8.04 -0.67
C THR A 78 -11.92 6.59 -0.56
N GLY A 79 -11.23 5.75 0.22
CA GLY A 79 -11.66 4.38 0.45
C GLY A 79 -11.25 3.38 -0.65
N SER A 80 -10.42 3.78 -1.61
CA SER A 80 -9.91 2.85 -2.63
C SER A 80 -8.83 1.95 -2.05
N VAL A 81 -8.72 0.73 -2.56
CA VAL A 81 -7.72 -0.27 -2.17
C VAL A 81 -6.98 -0.78 -3.41
N ALA A 82 -5.67 -0.94 -3.31
CA ALA A 82 -4.83 -1.44 -4.40
C ALA A 82 -3.76 -2.42 -3.92
N ILE A 83 -3.37 -3.34 -4.78
CA ILE A 83 -2.22 -4.23 -4.60
C ILE A 83 -1.28 -4.06 -5.79
N HIS A 84 0.00 -3.80 -5.51
CA HIS A 84 1.06 -3.66 -6.49
C HIS A 84 2.14 -4.72 -6.23
N ILE A 85 2.96 -5.01 -7.24
CA ILE A 85 4.24 -5.71 -7.04
C ILE A 85 5.18 -4.75 -6.30
N ALA A 86 5.77 -5.20 -5.19
CA ALA A 86 6.58 -4.32 -4.34
C ALA A 86 7.81 -3.76 -5.06
N PHE A 87 8.50 -4.57 -5.88
CA PHE A 87 9.75 -4.15 -6.52
C PHE A 87 9.56 -3.24 -7.75
N SER A 88 8.51 -3.44 -8.53
CA SER A 88 8.27 -2.71 -9.78
C SER A 88 7.17 -1.67 -9.68
N LEU A 89 6.43 -1.66 -8.57
CA LEU A 89 5.23 -0.87 -8.37
C LEU A 89 4.17 -1.08 -9.46
N GLN A 90 4.23 -2.22 -10.16
CA GLN A 90 3.20 -2.59 -11.13
C GLN A 90 1.90 -2.93 -10.42
N ARG A 91 0.81 -2.27 -10.79
CA ARG A 91 -0.51 -2.55 -10.21
C ARG A 91 -1.06 -3.89 -10.68
N LEU A 92 -1.44 -4.74 -9.73
CA LEU A 92 -2.08 -6.03 -10.00
C LEU A 92 -3.57 -6.03 -9.66
N TYR A 93 -3.97 -5.21 -8.69
CA TYR A 93 -5.35 -5.14 -8.20
C TYR A 93 -5.73 -3.70 -7.87
N TYR A 94 -6.97 -3.35 -8.17
CA TYR A 94 -7.55 -2.06 -7.81
C TYR A 94 -9.06 -2.16 -7.64
N VAL A 95 -9.57 -1.63 -6.53
CA VAL A 95 -10.99 -1.37 -6.34
C VAL A 95 -11.16 0.09 -5.93
N LYS A 96 -11.83 0.85 -6.80
CA LYS A 96 -12.23 2.22 -6.50
C LYS A 96 -13.30 2.22 -5.41
N GLU A 97 -13.12 3.07 -4.40
CA GLU A 97 -14.11 3.26 -3.31
C GLU A 97 -14.57 1.93 -2.71
N ALA A 98 -13.61 1.02 -2.49
CA ALA A 98 -13.87 -0.24 -1.78
C ALA A 98 -14.57 0.04 -0.45
N HIS A 99 -14.13 1.07 0.26
CA HIS A 99 -14.87 1.73 1.34
C HIS A 99 -15.41 3.08 0.83
N GLY A 100 -16.50 3.57 1.43
CA GLY A 100 -17.06 4.89 1.08
C GLY A 100 -16.34 6.07 1.77
N ILE A 101 -15.27 5.79 2.50
CA ILE A 101 -14.52 6.72 3.36
C ILE A 101 -13.09 6.20 3.54
N VAL A 102 -12.25 7.00 4.19
CA VAL A 102 -10.82 6.72 4.41
C VAL A 102 -10.53 5.31 4.89
N VAL A 103 -9.68 4.60 4.14
CA VAL A 103 -9.04 3.36 4.58
C VAL A 103 -7.99 3.74 5.62
N THR A 104 -8.20 3.33 6.86
CA THR A 104 -7.34 3.70 8.00
C THR A 104 -6.16 2.76 8.18
N ASP A 105 -6.26 1.52 7.71
CA ASP A 105 -5.14 0.57 7.73
C ASP A 105 -5.38 -0.55 6.69
N VAL A 106 -4.29 -1.19 6.27
CA VAL A 106 -4.29 -2.39 5.42
C VAL A 106 -3.25 -3.40 5.89
N ALA A 107 -3.58 -4.69 5.83
CA ALA A 107 -2.69 -5.75 6.27
C ALA A 107 -2.76 -6.97 5.34
N PHE A 108 -1.59 -7.49 4.94
CA PHE A 108 -1.54 -8.74 4.19
C PHE A 108 -1.80 -9.92 5.11
N VAL A 109 -2.56 -10.89 4.63
CA VAL A 109 -2.64 -12.22 5.25
C VAL A 109 -1.25 -12.86 5.11
N PRO A 110 -0.63 -13.30 6.22
CA PRO A 110 0.72 -13.86 6.18
C PRO A 110 0.75 -15.18 5.42
N GLU A 111 1.87 -15.49 4.75
CA GLU A 111 2.05 -16.77 4.04
C GLU A 111 2.32 -17.97 4.98
N SER A 112 2.16 -17.79 6.29
CA SER A 112 2.27 -18.86 7.29
C SER A 112 1.22 -19.94 7.06
N ARG A 113 1.43 -21.15 7.62
CA ARG A 113 0.50 -22.29 7.42
C ARG A 113 -0.98 -21.94 7.67
N PRO A 114 -1.37 -21.25 8.76
CA PRO A 114 -2.76 -20.83 8.97
C PRO A 114 -3.25 -19.80 7.95
N GLY A 115 -2.39 -18.87 7.51
CA GLY A 115 -2.77 -17.86 6.51
C GLY A 115 -2.99 -18.44 5.12
N ARG A 116 -2.33 -19.56 4.78
CA ARG A 116 -2.57 -20.28 3.52
C ARG A 116 -3.99 -20.85 3.38
N GLU A 117 -4.64 -21.21 4.49
CA GLU A 117 -6.05 -21.62 4.47
C GLU A 117 -6.94 -20.46 4.02
N LEU A 118 -6.68 -19.26 4.54
CA LEU A 118 -7.41 -18.03 4.18
C LEU A 118 -7.10 -17.56 2.75
N LEU A 119 -5.87 -17.78 2.27
CA LEU A 119 -5.48 -17.47 0.90
C LEU A 119 -6.22 -18.33 -0.12
N GLY A 120 -6.65 -19.56 0.22
CA GLY A 120 -7.54 -20.34 -0.63
C GLY A 120 -7.06 -20.59 -2.07
N GLY A 121 -5.74 -20.56 -2.30
CA GLY A 121 -5.12 -20.69 -3.62
C GLY A 121 -4.92 -19.39 -4.41
N HIS A 122 -5.23 -18.23 -3.82
CA HIS A 122 -4.92 -16.89 -4.33
C HIS A 122 -3.44 -16.53 -4.14
N GLU A 123 -2.90 -15.63 -4.98
CA GLU A 123 -1.52 -15.15 -4.90
C GLU A 123 -1.28 -14.29 -3.66
N ALA A 124 -2.28 -13.49 -3.28
CA ALA A 124 -2.23 -12.65 -2.09
C ALA A 124 -3.63 -12.38 -1.56
N ALA A 125 -3.71 -12.02 -0.28
CA ALA A 125 -4.92 -11.52 0.35
C ALA A 125 -4.57 -10.30 1.19
N LEU A 126 -5.29 -9.20 0.97
CA LEU A 126 -5.13 -7.94 1.71
C LEU A 126 -6.43 -7.64 2.45
N LEU A 127 -6.34 -7.42 3.76
CA LEU A 127 -7.42 -6.88 4.57
C LEU A 127 -7.33 -5.36 4.58
N SER A 128 -8.47 -4.68 4.49
CA SER A 128 -8.59 -3.24 4.69
C SER A 128 -9.62 -2.94 5.78
N VAL A 129 -9.34 -1.89 6.55
CA VAL A 129 -10.27 -1.33 7.54
C VAL A 129 -10.45 0.16 7.28
N ALA A 130 -11.63 0.68 7.63
CA ALA A 130 -11.96 2.09 7.41
C ALA A 130 -12.87 2.64 8.51
N VAL A 131 -13.07 3.96 8.48
CA VAL A 131 -13.95 4.69 9.40
C VAL A 131 -15.42 4.23 9.29
N ASP A 132 -15.80 3.56 8.19
CA ASP A 132 -17.12 2.95 8.01
C ASP A 132 -17.37 1.73 8.91
N SER A 133 -16.46 1.41 9.83
CA SER A 133 -16.54 0.28 10.76
C SER A 133 -16.59 -1.09 10.07
N ARG A 134 -16.05 -1.20 8.85
CA ARG A 134 -15.98 -2.45 8.09
C ARG A 134 -14.56 -2.92 7.92
N CYS A 135 -14.40 -4.24 7.96
CA CYS A 135 -13.22 -4.95 7.51
C CYS A 135 -13.55 -5.65 6.19
N LYS A 136 -12.69 -5.53 5.17
CA LYS A 136 -12.91 -6.12 3.84
C LYS A 136 -11.69 -6.93 3.41
N LEU A 137 -11.94 -8.08 2.81
CA LEU A 137 -10.91 -8.96 2.26
C LEU A 137 -10.81 -8.76 0.74
N HIS A 138 -9.59 -8.53 0.27
CA HIS A 138 -9.25 -8.34 -1.14
C HIS A 138 -8.34 -9.49 -1.58
N LEU A 139 -8.85 -10.33 -2.48
CA LEU A 139 -8.13 -11.51 -2.97
C LEU A 139 -7.52 -11.21 -4.34
N LEU A 140 -6.20 -11.42 -4.46
CA LEU A 140 -5.47 -11.34 -5.73
C LEU A 140 -5.47 -12.72 -6.40
N PRO A 141 -6.18 -12.92 -7.52
CA PRO A 141 -6.21 -14.20 -8.20
C PRO A 141 -4.83 -14.61 -8.71
N THR A 142 -4.57 -15.91 -8.71
CA THR A 142 -3.36 -16.49 -9.30
C THR A 142 -3.35 -16.27 -10.81
N ARG A 143 -2.27 -15.72 -11.33
CA ARG A 143 -2.09 -15.53 -12.77
C ARG A 143 -1.95 -16.91 -13.41
N ARG A 144 -2.86 -17.25 -14.33
CA ARG A 144 -2.67 -18.43 -15.18
C ARG A 144 -1.51 -18.11 -16.15
N THR A 145 -0.47 -18.93 -16.09
CA THR A 145 0.56 -19.03 -17.14
C THR A 145 -0.06 -19.44 -18.47
#